data_AF-A0A4V0ND67-F1
#
_entry.id   AF-A0A4V0ND67-F1
#
_cell.length_a   1.000
_cell.length_b   1.000
_cell.length_c   1.000
_cell.angle_alpha   90.00
_cell.angle_beta   90.00
_cell.angle_gamma   90.00
#
_symmetry.space_group_name_H-M   'P 1'
#
loop_
_entity.id
_entity.type
_entity.pdbx_description
1 polymer ?
#
loop_
_entity_poly.entity_id
_entity_poly.type
_entity_poly.pdbx_seq_one_letter_code
_entity_poly.pdbx_strand_id
1 'polypeptide(L)'
;MQLYLIPPDGGQGGRAPARRPYHRSRSLSLTDVERMRLRAAVRNLRALYGTWACLAEVMGVSAGTLQQLASGNGGSHAMALRAAKAAGVSLDQILGRLTPADRCPTCGRSG
;
A
#
# COMPACT_ATOMS: atom_id res chain seq x y z
N MET A 1 32.55 -60.23 -19.76
CA MET A 1 32.60 -58.76 -19.85
C MET A 1 31.52 -58.20 -18.93
N GLN A 2 31.93 -57.66 -17.79
CA GLN A 2 31.03 -57.17 -16.75
C GLN A 2 30.90 -55.65 -16.92
N LEU A 3 29.72 -55.19 -17.32
CA LEU A 3 29.41 -53.77 -17.46
C LEU A 3 29.20 -53.17 -16.06
N TYR A 4 30.16 -52.38 -15.58
CA TYR A 4 29.99 -51.59 -14.37
C TYR A 4 29.07 -50.40 -14.68
N LEU A 5 27.91 -50.34 -14.03
CA LEU A 5 27.08 -49.14 -13.94
C LEU A 5 27.80 -48.15 -13.01
N ILE A 6 28.29 -47.05 -13.57
CA ILE A 6 28.76 -45.89 -12.81
C ILE A 6 27.50 -45.18 -12.27
N PRO A 7 27.31 -45.05 -10.95
CA PRO A 7 26.22 -44.23 -10.40
C PRO A 7 26.44 -42.77 -10.79
N PRO A 8 25.42 -42.02 -11.22
CA PRO A 8 25.59 -40.59 -11.49
C PRO A 8 25.93 -39.87 -10.19
N ASP A 9 27.05 -39.14 -10.22
CA ASP A 9 27.54 -38.32 -9.12
C ASP A 9 26.45 -37.38 -8.59
N GLY A 10 26.45 -37.23 -7.27
CA GLY A 10 25.41 -36.60 -6.47
C GLY A 10 24.86 -35.31 -7.06
N GLY A 11 23.52 -35.23 -7.07
CA GLY A 11 22.79 -34.03 -7.48
C GLY A 11 23.31 -32.80 -6.75
N GLN A 12 23.62 -31.78 -7.54
CA GLN A 12 24.04 -30.45 -7.09
C GLN A 12 22.91 -29.81 -6.27
N GLY A 13 22.79 -30.16 -4.99
CA GLY A 13 21.96 -29.50 -4.00
C GLY A 13 22.53 -28.14 -3.65
N GLY A 14 22.68 -27.26 -4.66
CA GLY A 14 23.05 -25.88 -4.46
C GLY A 14 22.01 -25.20 -3.57
N ARG A 15 22.47 -24.54 -2.52
CA ARG A 15 21.65 -23.73 -1.60
C ARG A 15 20.71 -22.85 -2.43
N ALA A 16 19.41 -22.84 -2.11
CA ALA A 16 18.44 -21.97 -2.77
C ALA A 16 19.00 -20.54 -2.85
N PRO A 17 18.93 -19.88 -4.02
CA PRO A 17 19.51 -18.56 -4.18
C PRO A 17 18.94 -17.62 -3.11
N ALA A 18 19.82 -16.95 -2.38
CA ALA A 18 19.41 -15.93 -1.42
C ALA A 18 18.50 -14.93 -2.16
N ARG A 19 17.32 -14.66 -1.61
CA ARG A 19 16.35 -13.73 -2.22
C ARG A 19 17.07 -12.40 -2.46
N ARG A 20 17.20 -11.99 -3.73
CA ARG A 20 17.72 -10.67 -4.07
C ARG A 20 16.87 -9.62 -3.34
N PRO A 21 17.49 -8.58 -2.74
CA PRO A 21 16.74 -7.46 -2.18
C PRO A 21 15.84 -6.90 -3.28
N TYR A 22 14.52 -7.04 -3.12
CA TYR A 22 13.56 -6.51 -4.07
C TYR A 22 13.54 -4.99 -3.91
N HIS A 23 14.33 -4.30 -4.72
CA HIS A 23 14.21 -2.86 -4.87
C HIS A 23 12.87 -2.60 -5.56
N ARG A 24 11.88 -2.09 -4.80
CA ARG A 24 10.65 -1.57 -5.41
C ARG A 24 11.04 -0.49 -6.39
N SER A 25 10.67 -0.66 -7.65
CA SER A 25 10.78 0.40 -8.65
C SER A 25 10.16 1.68 -8.09
N ARG A 26 10.82 2.82 -8.28
CA ARG A 26 10.34 4.12 -7.79
C ARG A 26 8.90 4.41 -8.25
N SER A 27 8.53 3.98 -9.45
CA SER A 27 7.18 4.06 -10.01
C SER A 27 6.11 3.31 -9.20
N LEU A 28 6.49 2.31 -8.41
CA LEU A 28 5.57 1.54 -7.56
C LEU A 28 5.52 2.06 -6.11
N SER A 29 6.36 3.03 -5.79
CA SER A 29 6.44 3.67 -4.48
C SER A 29 5.70 5.00 -4.49
N LEU A 30 4.98 5.31 -3.42
CA LEU A 30 4.37 6.62 -3.25
C LEU A 30 5.45 7.69 -3.05
N THR A 31 5.29 8.83 -3.71
CA THR A 31 6.04 10.06 -3.44
C THR A 31 5.78 10.55 -2.01
N ASP A 32 6.62 11.45 -1.51
CA ASP A 32 6.44 12.01 -0.16
C ASP A 32 5.12 12.80 -0.02
N VAL A 33 4.73 13.51 -1.08
CA VAL A 33 3.47 14.27 -1.15
C VAL A 33 2.28 13.32 -1.12
N GLU A 34 2.31 12.24 -1.90
CA GLU A 34 1.25 11.22 -1.89
C GLU A 34 1.15 10.51 -0.53
N ARG A 35 2.28 10.18 0.10
CA ARG A 35 2.28 9.63 1.48
C ARG A 35 1.70 10.62 2.48
N MET A 36 2.01 11.90 2.36
CA MET A 36 1.41 12.95 3.20
C MET A 36 -0.10 13.03 3.02
N ARG A 37 -0.60 13.03 1.78
CA ARG A 37 -2.05 13.05 1.49
C ARG A 37 -2.76 11.79 1.97
N LEU A 38 -2.16 10.61 1.75
CA LEU A 38 -2.68 9.35 2.29
C LEU A 38 -2.80 9.38 3.81
N ARG A 39 -1.82 9.93 4.53
CA ARG A 39 -1.89 10.08 5.99
C ARG A 39 -3.01 11.00 6.43
N ALA A 40 -3.19 12.13 5.74
CA ALA A 40 -4.30 13.04 6.02
C ALA A 40 -5.66 12.34 5.80
N ALA A 41 -5.81 11.62 4.68
CA ALA A 41 -7.02 10.85 4.39
C ALA A 41 -7.33 9.81 5.46
N VAL A 42 -6.35 9.02 5.91
CA VAL A 42 -6.54 8.02 6.96
C VAL A 42 -6.92 8.65 8.30
N ARG A 43 -6.35 9.81 8.65
CA ARG A 43 -6.73 10.55 9.87
C ARG A 43 -8.16 11.09 9.79
N ASN A 44 -8.56 11.60 8.62
CA ASN A 44 -9.92 12.08 8.41
C ASN A 44 -10.93 10.93 8.45
N LEU A 45 -10.62 9.80 7.79
CA LEU A 45 -11.44 8.59 7.87
C LEU A 45 -11.55 8.08 9.32
N ARG A 46 -10.45 8.13 10.08
CA ARG A 46 -10.47 7.76 11.49
C ARG A 46 -11.39 8.67 12.31
N ALA A 47 -11.48 9.96 11.99
CA ALA A 47 -12.43 10.87 12.62
C ALA A 47 -13.87 10.51 12.25
N LEU A 48 -14.14 10.18 10.98
CA LEU A 48 -15.47 9.79 10.49
C LEU A 48 -15.96 8.46 11.08
N TYR A 49 -15.09 7.44 11.13
CA TYR A 49 -15.43 6.10 11.64
C TYR A 49 -15.26 5.95 13.16
N GLY A 50 -14.72 6.95 13.85
CA GLY A 50 -14.73 7.02 15.31
C GLY A 50 -13.67 6.18 16.05
N THR A 51 -13.22 5.02 15.54
CA THR A 51 -12.11 4.24 16.13
C THR A 51 -11.12 3.69 15.09
N TRP A 52 -9.89 3.37 15.50
CA TRP A 52 -8.89 2.74 14.63
C TRP A 52 -9.30 1.32 14.28
N ALA A 53 -9.95 0.62 15.21
CA ALA A 53 -10.50 -0.72 14.99
C ALA A 53 -11.62 -0.69 13.94
N CYS A 54 -12.58 0.24 14.06
CA CYS A 54 -13.65 0.36 13.08
C CYS A 54 -13.11 0.66 11.67
N LEU A 55 -12.18 1.62 11.54
CA LEU A 55 -11.57 1.91 10.25
C LEU A 55 -10.76 0.72 9.69
N ALA A 56 -10.06 -0.01 10.56
CA ALA A 56 -9.30 -1.20 10.19
C ALA A 56 -10.18 -2.29 9.60
N GLU A 57 -11.34 -2.57 10.22
CA GLU A 57 -12.33 -3.51 9.71
C GLU A 57 -12.84 -3.09 8.33
N VAL A 58 -13.22 -1.81 8.16
CA VAL A 58 -13.70 -1.28 6.87
C VAL A 58 -12.63 -1.38 5.79
N MET A 59 -11.37 -1.11 6.12
CA MET A 59 -10.25 -1.15 5.17
C MET A 59 -9.68 -2.57 4.96
N GLY A 60 -10.06 -3.56 5.77
CA GLY A 60 -9.52 -4.92 5.74
C GLY A 60 -8.02 -4.99 6.06
N VAL A 61 -7.57 -4.22 7.06
CA VAL A 61 -6.16 -4.18 7.52
C VAL A 61 -6.10 -4.13 9.05
N SER A 62 -4.93 -4.35 9.65
CA SER A 62 -4.81 -4.23 11.11
C SER A 62 -4.85 -2.78 11.59
N ALA A 63 -5.43 -2.53 12.77
CA ALA A 63 -5.42 -1.21 13.41
C ALA A 63 -3.99 -0.70 13.68
N GLY A 64 -3.05 -1.58 14.03
CA GLY A 64 -1.64 -1.23 14.19
C GLY A 64 -1.01 -0.72 12.90
N THR A 65 -1.36 -1.30 11.75
CA THR A 65 -0.92 -0.81 10.44
C THR A 65 -1.41 0.62 10.17
N LEU A 66 -2.67 0.93 10.53
CA LEU A 66 -3.21 2.27 10.37
C LEU A 66 -2.57 3.29 11.30
N GLN A 67 -2.27 2.89 12.55
CA GLN A 67 -1.56 3.74 13.51
C GLN A 67 -0.14 4.05 13.04
N GLN A 68 0.59 3.05 12.54
CA GLN A 68 1.93 3.26 11.95
C GLN A 68 1.87 4.18 10.73
N LEU A 69 0.90 3.97 9.84
CA LEU A 69 0.70 4.87 8.72
C LEU A 69 0.45 6.30 9.21
N ALA A 70 -0.47 6.47 10.16
CA ALA A 70 -0.82 7.77 10.71
C ALA A 70 0.35 8.45 11.44
N SER A 71 1.28 7.71 12.04
CA SER A 71 2.50 8.26 12.66
C SER A 71 3.59 8.65 11.67
N GLY A 72 3.46 8.25 10.39
CA GLY A 72 4.43 8.58 9.34
C GLY A 72 5.14 7.38 8.74
N ASN A 73 4.90 6.19 9.27
CA ASN A 73 5.59 4.97 8.87
C ASN A 73 4.76 4.17 7.85
N GLY A 74 5.33 4.01 6.66
CA GLY A 74 4.76 3.17 5.61
C GLY A 74 3.81 3.90 4.65
N GLY A 75 2.83 3.16 4.15
CA GLY A 75 1.97 3.58 3.05
C GLY A 75 2.33 2.88 1.74
N SER A 76 1.30 2.51 0.98
CA SER A 76 1.41 1.87 -0.32
C SER A 76 0.24 2.26 -1.20
N HIS A 77 0.38 2.10 -2.51
CA HIS A 77 -0.73 2.29 -3.45
C HIS A 77 -1.94 1.39 -3.09
N ALA A 78 -1.70 0.17 -2.63
CA ALA A 78 -2.76 -0.73 -2.16
C ALA A 78 -3.49 -0.17 -0.93
N MET A 79 -2.76 0.46 0.00
CA MET A 79 -3.36 1.13 1.16
C MET A 79 -4.19 2.35 0.75
N ALA A 80 -3.69 3.14 -0.21
CA ALA A 80 -4.42 4.27 -0.76
C ALA A 80 -5.71 3.83 -1.47
N LEU A 81 -5.67 2.73 -2.22
CA LEU A 81 -6.87 2.17 -2.86
C LEU A 81 -7.90 1.69 -1.84
N ARG A 82 -7.47 1.07 -0.73
CA ARG A 82 -8.37 0.69 0.37
C ARG A 82 -9.00 1.91 1.03
N ALA A 83 -8.22 2.96 1.28
CA ALA A 83 -8.72 4.20 1.84
C ALA A 83 -9.74 4.87 0.91
N ALA A 84 -9.47 4.90 -0.41
CA ALA A 84 -10.39 5.42 -1.42
C ALA A 84 -11.72 4.66 -1.43
N LYS A 85 -11.67 3.32 -1.37
CA LYS A 85 -12.86 2.47 -1.26
C LYS A 85 -13.64 2.73 0.03
N ALA A 86 -12.97 2.84 1.17
CA ALA A 86 -13.61 3.16 2.45
C ALA A 86 -14.29 4.55 2.43
N ALA A 87 -13.69 5.52 1.75
CA ALA A 87 -14.24 6.86 1.60
C ALA A 87 -15.30 6.98 0.49
N GLY A 88 -15.48 5.98 -0.37
CA GLY A 88 -16.37 6.06 -1.53
C GLY A 88 -15.90 7.06 -2.60
N VAL A 89 -14.59 7.28 -2.71
CA VAL A 89 -13.95 8.27 -3.61
C VAL A 89 -12.95 7.60 -4.55
N SER A 90 -12.48 8.35 -5.56
CA SER A 90 -11.44 7.86 -6.46
C SER A 90 -10.05 7.87 -5.80
N LEU A 91 -9.12 7.05 -6.32
CA LEU A 91 -7.72 7.08 -5.86
C LEU A 91 -7.07 8.46 -6.11
N ASP A 92 -7.44 9.11 -7.21
CA ASP A 92 -6.95 10.45 -7.55
C ASP A 92 -7.45 11.51 -6.55
N GLN A 93 -8.65 11.36 -5.99
CA GLN A 93 -9.12 12.24 -4.91
C GLN A 93 -8.34 12.07 -3.60
N ILE A 94 -7.68 10.92 -3.40
CA ILE A 94 -6.81 10.68 -2.23
C ILE A 94 -5.36 11.13 -2.48
N LEU A 95 -4.80 10.78 -3.64
CA LEU A 95 -3.38 10.96 -3.93
C LEU A 95 -3.07 12.18 -4.81
N GLY A 96 -4.02 12.56 -5.66
CA GLY A 96 -3.93 13.64 -6.64
C GLY A 96 -3.96 15.02 -6.01
N ARG A 97 -4.05 16.04 -6.87
CA ARG A 97 -4.00 17.44 -6.44
C ARG A 97 -5.27 17.78 -5.66
N LEU A 98 -5.08 18.43 -4.51
CA LEU A 98 -6.21 18.93 -3.73
C LEU A 98 -6.99 19.96 -4.54
N THR A 99 -8.31 19.80 -4.53
CA THR A 99 -9.22 20.79 -5.12
C THR A 99 -9.37 21.95 -4.12
N PRO A 100 -9.28 23.21 -4.58
CA PRO A 100 -9.58 24.38 -3.75
C PRO A 100 -10.95 24.25 -3.06
N ALA A 101 -11.08 24.76 -1.82
CA ALA A 101 -12.31 24.61 -1.04
C ALA A 101 -13.52 25.34 -1.66
N ASP A 102 -13.27 26.37 -2.46
CA ASP A 102 -14.26 27.10 -3.24
C ASP A 102 -14.74 26.33 -4.47
N ARG A 103 -14.24 25.12 -4.75
CA ARG A 103 -14.63 24.31 -5.90
C ARG A 103 -15.14 22.94 -5.49
N CYS A 104 -16.25 22.53 -6.09
CA CYS A 104 -16.74 21.17 -5.95
C CYS A 104 -15.78 20.18 -6.64
N PRO A 105 -15.23 19.18 -5.92
CA PRO A 105 -14.33 18.18 -6.50
C PRO A 105 -15.04 17.19 -7.44
N THR A 106 -16.38 17.23 -7.51
CA THR A 106 -17.19 16.34 -8.35
C THR A 106 -17.63 17.03 -9.65
N CYS A 107 -18.10 18.28 -9.58
CA CYS A 107 -18.65 19.00 -10.75
C CYS A 107 -17.87 20.26 -11.15
N GLY A 108 -16.86 20.68 -10.37
CA GLY A 108 -16.01 21.83 -10.68
C GLY A 108 -16.64 23.21 -10.48
N ARG A 109 -17.91 23.30 -10.10
CA ARG A 109 -18.59 24.58 -9.81
C ARG A 109 -18.02 25.23 -8.55
N SER A 110 -17.93 26.55 -8.56
CA SER A 110 -17.59 27.37 -7.40
C SER A 110 -18.82 28.05 -6.78
N GLY A 111 -18.78 28.28 -5.46
CA GLY A 111 -19.85 28.88 -4.67
C GLY A 111 -19.31 29.77 -3.57
#